data_AF-A0A6B3M8P6-F1
#
_entry.id   AF-A0A6B3M8P6-F1
#
_cell.length_a   1.000
_cell.length_b   1.000
_cell.length_c   1.000
_cell.angle_alpha   90.00
_cell.angle_beta   90.00
_cell.angle_gamma   90.00
#
_symmetry.space_group_name_H-M   'P 1'
#
loop_
_entity.id
_entity.type
_entity.pdbx_description
1 polymer ?
#
loop_
_entity_poly.entity_id
_entity_poly.type
_entity_poly.pdbx_seq_one_letter_code
_entity_poly.pdbx_strand_id
1 'polypeptide(L)'
;MNSQDDKHKDLQRRERELQEREHSIRLREIEAELYKQQPPLHQTVPLQKPQKSEGWLKRWQKRMVRLGKFAALIVVVVISYKVAVQLAGVIIVGTIAFVSYKLFIESDKSDQ
;
A
#
# COMPACT_ATOMS: atom_id res chain seq x y z
N MET A 1 43.18 -55.60 60.33
CA MET A 1 43.44 -54.19 59.98
C MET A 1 42.68 -53.83 58.70
N ASN A 2 41.37 -53.50 58.77
CA ASN A 2 40.63 -53.07 57.57
C ASN A 2 39.53 -52.02 57.84
N SER A 3 39.52 -51.38 59.02
CA SER A 3 38.38 -50.57 59.47
C SER A 3 38.39 -49.11 59.01
N GLN A 4 39.49 -48.60 58.45
CA GLN A 4 39.58 -47.22 57.95
C GLN A 4 39.16 -47.12 56.48
N ASP A 5 39.56 -48.08 55.63
CA ASP A 5 39.19 -48.10 54.20
C ASP A 5 37.68 -48.26 53.98
N ASP A 6 37.02 -49.10 54.80
CA ASP A 6 35.56 -49.27 54.74
C ASP A 6 34.81 -48.00 55.15
N LYS A 7 35.31 -47.27 56.16
CA LYS A 7 34.74 -45.97 56.56
C LYS A 7 34.89 -44.92 55.47
N HIS A 8 36.03 -44.87 54.78
CA HIS A 8 36.23 -43.93 53.67
C HIS A 8 35.28 -44.20 52.50
N LYS A 9 35.03 -45.47 52.17
CA LYS A 9 34.07 -45.85 51.13
C LYS A 9 32.64 -45.49 51.49
N ASP A 10 32.24 -45.68 52.74
CA ASP A 10 30.90 -45.28 53.22
C ASP A 10 30.71 -43.76 53.23
N LEU A 11 31.75 -42.99 53.59
CA LEU A 11 31.72 -41.53 53.52
C LEU A 11 31.56 -41.04 52.07
N GLN A 12 32.32 -41.61 51.13
CA GLN A 12 32.18 -41.26 49.71
C GLN A 12 30.80 -41.59 49.14
N ARG A 13 30.17 -42.68 49.59
CA ARG A 13 28.80 -43.03 49.18
C ARG A 13 27.80 -41.99 49.68
N ARG A 14 27.93 -41.58 50.95
CA ARG A 14 27.08 -40.55 51.55
C ARG A 14 27.28 -39.18 50.92
N GLU A 15 28.50 -38.81 50.57
CA GLU A 15 28.80 -37.55 49.86
C GLU A 15 28.11 -37.52 48.50
N ARG A 16 28.16 -38.61 47.72
CA ARG A 16 27.45 -38.69 46.43
C ARG A 16 25.95 -38.61 46.60
N GLU A 17 25.40 -39.33 47.58
CA GLU A 17 23.96 -39.30 47.86
C GLU A 17 23.49 -37.89 48.29
N LEU A 18 24.29 -37.19 49.09
CA LEU A 18 24.01 -35.80 49.48
C LEU A 18 24.06 -34.87 48.25
N GLN A 19 25.07 -35.03 47.40
CA GLN A 19 25.21 -34.22 46.19
C GLN A 19 24.05 -34.44 45.20
N GLU A 20 23.60 -35.69 45.03
CA GLU A 20 22.43 -36.02 44.22
C GLU A 20 21.16 -35.37 44.78
N ARG A 21 21.00 -35.37 46.10
CA ARG A 21 19.85 -34.73 46.77
C ARG A 21 19.87 -33.22 46.60
N GLU A 22 21.01 -32.57 46.83
CA GLU A 22 21.17 -31.13 46.64
C GLU A 22 20.90 -30.71 45.19
N HIS A 23 21.42 -31.46 44.22
CA HIS A 23 21.17 -31.23 42.81
C HIS A 23 19.68 -31.37 42.46
N SER A 24 19.00 -32.37 43.03
CA SER A 24 17.58 -32.58 42.80
C SER A 24 16.71 -31.44 43.35
N ILE A 25 17.09 -30.89 44.51
CA ILE A 25 16.40 -29.74 45.12
C ILE A 25 16.65 -28.48 44.28
N ARG A 26 17.90 -28.26 43.85
CA ARG A 26 18.25 -27.12 43.02
C ARG A 26 17.52 -27.12 41.69
N LEU A 27 17.36 -28.27 41.05
CA LEU A 27 16.57 -28.41 39.83
C LEU A 27 15.10 -28.05 40.06
N ARG A 28 14.51 -28.48 41.19
CA ARG A 28 13.13 -28.14 41.55
C ARG A 28 12.94 -26.65 41.81
N GLU A 29 13.92 -26.00 42.45
CA GLU A 29 13.90 -24.55 42.65
C GLU A 29 13.94 -23.81 41.32
N ILE A 30 14.85 -24.20 40.41
CA ILE A 30 14.96 -23.61 39.08
C ILE A 30 13.68 -23.84 38.26
N GLU A 31 13.11 -25.03 38.33
CA GLU A 31 11.85 -25.34 37.66
C GLU A 31 10.70 -24.49 38.23
N ALA A 32 10.60 -24.38 39.55
CA ALA A 32 9.59 -23.54 40.20
C ALA A 32 9.78 -22.05 39.89
N GLU A 33 11.02 -21.56 39.81
CA GLU A 33 11.34 -20.21 39.36
C GLU A 33 10.96 -20.01 37.89
N LEU A 34 11.22 -20.99 37.02
CA LEU A 34 10.85 -20.94 35.61
C LEU A 34 9.33 -20.90 35.44
N TYR A 35 8.58 -21.72 36.18
CA TYR A 35 7.11 -21.69 36.16
C TYR A 35 6.54 -20.39 36.74
N LYS A 36 7.16 -19.81 37.78
CA LYS A 36 6.76 -18.51 38.34
C LYS A 36 7.13 -17.34 37.43
N GLN A 37 8.24 -17.43 36.71
CA GLN A 37 8.75 -16.42 35.80
C GLN A 37 8.31 -16.63 34.36
N GLN A 38 7.45 -17.62 34.05
CA GLN A 38 6.89 -17.75 32.71
C GLN A 38 6.28 -16.39 32.34
N PRO A 39 6.90 -15.65 31.40
CA PRO A 39 6.29 -14.43 30.92
C PRO A 39 4.94 -14.84 30.31
N PRO A 40 3.89 -14.03 30.44
CA PRO A 40 2.62 -14.35 29.81
C PRO A 40 2.92 -14.68 28.34
N LEU A 41 2.56 -15.90 27.92
CA LEU A 41 2.62 -16.32 26.53
C LEU A 41 1.68 -15.38 25.77
N HIS A 42 2.21 -14.26 25.30
CA HIS A 42 1.45 -13.34 24.48
C HIS A 42 1.05 -14.13 23.24
N GLN A 43 -0.26 -14.29 23.05
CA GLN A 43 -0.79 -14.79 21.79
C GLN A 43 -0.14 -13.97 20.68
N THR A 44 0.76 -14.60 19.93
CA THR A 44 1.25 -14.03 18.70
C THR A 44 0.05 -14.06 17.76
N VAL A 45 -0.69 -12.96 17.75
CA VAL A 45 -1.71 -12.72 16.73
C VAL A 45 -0.95 -12.87 15.41
N PRO A 46 -1.36 -13.77 14.51
CA PRO A 46 -0.73 -13.85 13.21
C PRO A 46 -0.76 -12.44 12.65
N LEU A 47 0.42 -11.89 12.34
CA LEU A 47 0.54 -10.59 11.70
C LEU A 47 -0.45 -10.63 10.54
N GLN A 48 -1.56 -9.89 10.64
CA GLN A 48 -2.49 -9.74 9.53
C GLN A 48 -1.61 -9.30 8.39
N LYS A 49 -1.38 -10.21 7.43
CA LYS A 49 -0.61 -9.91 6.23
C LYS A 49 -1.18 -8.58 5.76
N PRO A 50 -0.38 -7.50 5.70
CA PRO A 50 -0.90 -6.20 5.34
C PRO A 50 -1.68 -6.43 4.06
N GLN A 51 -2.98 -6.19 4.11
CA GLN A 51 -3.97 -6.37 3.06
C GLN A 51 -3.33 -5.99 1.72
N LYS A 52 -2.72 -6.98 1.04
CA LYS A 52 -1.57 -6.73 0.16
C LYS A 52 -1.99 -6.22 -1.22
N SER A 53 -3.24 -5.83 -1.39
CA SER A 53 -3.81 -5.47 -2.70
C SER A 53 -4.80 -4.31 -2.69
N GLU A 54 -5.36 -3.90 -1.55
CA GLU A 54 -6.37 -2.83 -1.55
C GLU A 54 -5.78 -1.42 -1.71
N GLY A 55 -4.49 -1.24 -1.46
CA GLY A 55 -3.84 0.08 -1.56
C GLY A 55 -3.49 0.49 -2.99
N TRP A 56 -2.97 -0.43 -3.82
CA TRP A 56 -2.45 -0.07 -5.14
C TRP A 56 -3.57 0.18 -6.16
N LEU A 57 -4.55 -0.72 -6.25
CA LEU A 57 -5.70 -0.56 -7.16
C LEU A 57 -6.49 0.72 -6.85
N LYS A 58 -6.75 0.99 -5.56
CA LYS A 58 -7.53 2.15 -5.11
C LYS A 58 -6.78 3.47 -5.36
N ARG A 59 -5.45 3.47 -5.22
CA ARG A 59 -4.59 4.61 -5.62
C ARG A 59 -4.58 4.80 -7.14
N TRP A 60 -4.57 3.72 -7.90
CA TRP A 60 -4.60 3.76 -9.36
C TRP A 60 -5.94 4.27 -9.89
N GLN A 61 -7.06 3.81 -9.31
CA GLN A 61 -8.39 4.32 -9.59
C GLN A 61 -8.51 5.82 -9.29
N LYS A 62 -8.01 6.30 -8.14
CA LYS A 62 -7.96 7.74 -7.83
C LYS A 62 -7.10 8.56 -8.80
N ARG A 63 -6.07 7.97 -9.42
CA ARG A 63 -5.28 8.63 -10.47
C ARG A 63 -6.04 8.67 -11.79
N MET A 64 -6.67 7.57 -12.18
CA MET A 64 -7.49 7.49 -13.40
C MET A 64 -8.69 8.44 -13.36
N VAL A 65 -9.37 8.57 -12.21
CA VAL A 65 -10.49 9.53 -12.08
C VAL A 65 -10.02 10.98 -12.28
N ARG A 66 -8.83 11.34 -11.78
CA ARG A 66 -8.26 12.68 -12.02
C ARG A 66 -7.88 12.88 -13.48
N LEU A 67 -7.29 11.87 -14.11
CA LEU A 67 -6.94 11.92 -15.53
C LEU A 67 -8.19 12.01 -16.42
N GLY A 68 -9.25 11.28 -16.09
CA GLY A 68 -10.52 11.30 -16.81
C GLY A 68 -11.21 12.66 -16.76
N LYS A 69 -11.17 13.35 -15.61
CA LYS A 69 -11.68 14.74 -15.51
C LYS A 69 -10.93 15.70 -16.41
N PHE A 70 -9.60 15.57 -16.50
CA PHE A 70 -8.79 16.39 -17.39
C PHE A 70 -9.04 16.09 -18.86
N ALA A 71 -9.17 14.81 -19.22
CA ALA A 71 -9.56 14.39 -20.57
C ALA A 71 -10.93 14.96 -20.97
N ALA A 72 -11.91 14.96 -20.06
CA ALA A 72 -13.22 15.56 -20.30
C ALA A 72 -13.13 17.07 -20.60
N LEU A 73 -12.28 17.82 -19.88
CA LEU A 73 -12.04 19.24 -20.17
C LEU A 73 -11.43 19.45 -21.57
N ILE A 74 -10.44 18.64 -21.94
CA ILE A 74 -9.84 18.71 -23.29
C ILE A 74 -10.91 18.45 -24.36
N VAL A 75 -11.76 17.44 -24.17
CA VAL A 75 -12.83 17.11 -25.12
C VAL A 75 -13.76 18.31 -25.32
N VAL A 76 -14.16 18.99 -24.24
CA VAL A 76 -14.98 20.21 -24.33
C VAL A 76 -14.28 21.28 -25.16
N VAL A 77 -13.00 21.57 -24.86
CA VAL A 77 -12.22 22.59 -25.59
C VAL A 77 -12.11 22.26 -27.08
N VAL A 78 -11.84 21.00 -27.43
CA VAL A 78 -11.73 20.55 -28.83
C VAL A 78 -13.06 20.72 -29.57
N ILE A 79 -14.18 20.37 -28.93
CA ILE A 79 -15.51 20.54 -29.51
C ILE A 79 -15.80 22.03 -29.73
N SER A 80 -15.56 22.87 -28.72
CA SER A 80 -15.75 24.33 -28.84
C SER A 80 -14.91 24.93 -29.97
N TYR A 81 -13.65 24.52 -30.10
CA TYR A 81 -12.77 24.98 -31.17
C TYR A 81 -13.29 24.55 -32.55
N LYS A 82 -13.70 23.29 -32.71
CA LYS A 82 -14.27 22.80 -33.97
C LYS A 82 -15.50 23.60 -34.41
N VAL A 83 -16.40 23.89 -33.49
CA VAL A 83 -17.59 24.70 -33.77
C VAL A 83 -17.21 26.13 -34.15
N ALA A 84 -16.25 26.74 -33.45
CA ALA A 84 -15.76 28.07 -33.77
C ALA A 84 -15.16 28.15 -35.19
N VAL A 85 -14.35 27.16 -35.59
CA VAL A 85 -13.76 27.11 -36.93
C VAL A 85 -14.84 26.96 -38.01
N GLN A 86 -15.85 26.12 -37.78
CA GLN A 86 -16.98 25.97 -38.70
C GLN A 86 -17.74 27.30 -38.88
N LEU A 87 -18.08 27.98 -37.77
CA LEU A 87 -18.75 29.27 -37.78
C LEU A 87 -17.91 30.34 -38.50
N ALA A 88 -16.61 30.43 -38.19
CA ALA A 88 -15.70 31.35 -38.85
C ALA A 88 -15.66 31.11 -40.36
N GLY A 89 -15.61 29.84 -40.79
CA GLY A 89 -15.64 29.48 -42.21
C GLY A 89 -16.90 29.97 -42.92
N VAL A 90 -18.08 29.77 -42.31
CA VAL A 90 -19.35 30.25 -42.86
C VAL A 90 -19.37 31.78 -42.97
N ILE A 91 -18.87 32.48 -41.95
CA ILE A 91 -18.81 33.95 -41.95
C ILE A 91 -17.89 34.44 -43.08
N ILE A 92 -16.69 33.85 -43.22
CA ILE A 92 -15.73 34.24 -44.26
C ILE A 92 -16.31 34.01 -45.66
N VAL A 93 -16.91 32.84 -45.90
CA VAL A 93 -17.52 32.55 -47.20
C VAL A 93 -18.70 33.50 -47.46
N GLY A 94 -19.53 33.74 -46.44
CA GLY A 94 -20.66 34.66 -46.53
C GLY A 94 -20.23 36.10 -46.84
N THR A 95 -19.18 36.61 -46.20
CA THR A 95 -18.69 37.96 -46.47
C THR A 95 -18.09 38.08 -47.86
N ILE A 96 -17.31 37.10 -48.32
CA ILE A 96 -16.75 37.08 -49.68
C ILE A 96 -17.88 37.02 -50.73
N ALA A 97 -18.89 36.18 -50.51
CA ALA A 97 -20.04 36.06 -51.40
C ALA A 97 -20.84 37.37 -51.44
N PHE A 98 -21.08 38.00 -50.28
CA PHE A 98 -21.79 39.27 -50.19
C PHE A 98 -21.06 40.40 -50.91
N VAL A 99 -19.74 40.52 -50.68
CA VAL A 99 -18.92 41.55 -51.33
C VAL A 99 -18.88 41.33 -52.84
N SER A 100 -18.72 40.07 -53.30
CA SER A 100 -18.75 39.73 -54.72
C SER A 100 -20.11 40.05 -55.34
N TYR A 101 -21.22 39.70 -54.68
CA TYR A 101 -22.57 40.05 -55.14
C TYR A 101 -22.73 41.57 -55.25
N LYS A 102 -22.31 42.32 -54.23
CA LYS A 102 -22.45 43.78 -54.20
C LYS A 102 -21.60 44.48 -55.26
N LEU A 103 -20.42 43.94 -55.58
CA LEU A 103 -19.53 44.53 -56.59
C LEU A 103 -19.94 44.17 -58.01
N PHE A 104 -20.28 42.90 -58.28
CA PHE A 104 -20.49 42.42 -59.64
C PHE A 104 -21.96 42.41 -60.07
N ILE A 105 -22.90 42.16 -59.15
CA ILE A 105 -24.33 42.05 -59.50
C ILE A 105 -25.08 43.35 -59.23
N GLU A 106 -24.80 44.04 -58.12
CA GLU A 106 -25.47 45.31 -57.82
C GLU A 106 -24.98 46.46 -58.73
N SER A 107 -23.68 46.49 -59.04
CA SER A 107 -23.08 47.55 -59.87
C SER A 107 -23.53 47.48 -61.33
N ASP A 108 -23.73 46.26 -61.86
CA ASP A 108 -24.20 46.03 -63.24
C ASP A 108 -25.70 46.35 -63.39
N LYS A 109 -26.44 46.31 -62.27
CA LYS A 109 -27.87 46.64 -62.20
C LYS A 109 -28.14 48.14 -62.03
N SER A 110 -27.14 48.92 -61.64
CA SER A 110 -27.22 50.39 -61.52
C SER A 110 -26.81 51.14 -62.78
N ASP A 111 -26.17 50.47 -63.74
CA ASP A 111 -25.72 51.04 -65.03
C ASP A 111 -26.70 50.76 -66.20
N GLN A 112 -27.81 50.06 -65.95
CA GLN A 112 -28.97 49.92 -66.87
C GLN A 112 -30.12 50.84 -66.42
#